data_AF-A0A955AAZ1-F1
#
_entry.id   AF-A0A955AAZ1-F1
#
_cell.length_a   1.000
_cell.length_b   1.000
_cell.length_c   1.000
_cell.angle_alpha   90.00
_cell.angle_beta   90.00
_cell.angle_gamma   90.00
#
_symmetry.space_group_name_H-M   'P 1'
#
loop_
_entity.id
_entity.type
_entity.pdbx_description
1 polymer ?
#
loop_
_entity_poly.entity_id
_entity_poly.type
_entity_poly.pdbx_seq_one_letter_code
_entity_poly.pdbx_strand_id
1 'polypeptide(L)'
;DLPTLYFNYFLDTENANSDLDNTGRMRDAFRVYGAGEDGNWILLATNNTPDDQGLNRNNHSGNSDVDELDNNINGNRDAFGNPLLTQEAYDGTGWRQIRTSLAAFAGQQNVRLRFEFSTAASFETGDALRGGVELTAVAGTELESGQGFTVTPIDGVSAVGAKRFQFDMGLELSLPAGADLTSGVSTLTINGTPVVFSTTSNTGSNVQYLPTDSPAAIASKLANRLLTIFPSITGITSDPNRPSVLAIAGLPEGTSTEYAVSPDLSGSILVSFPFTSSNIVKIPVTKQMTAPQVRDAIRSALAATYNDAANMALDPTGALDVWKFNANTIQLYKYTIAGNNSALSVTTERVGDFFGVNPTARGGGNVSLAHMDERALNNTGEGLYIDDIVIGFAERGEMVFSSTADNSFAANLQYAKTLYDINQIEKGNY
;
A
#
# COMPACT_ATOMS: atom_id res chain seq x y z
N ASP A 1 -0.11 23.96 16.28
CA ASP A 1 1.11 23.17 16.46
C ASP A 1 1.16 22.02 15.47
N LEU A 2 2.35 21.58 15.10
CA LEU A 2 2.54 20.51 14.11
C LEU A 2 2.66 19.16 14.82
N PRO A 3 2.05 18.09 14.27
CA PRO A 3 2.22 16.73 14.81
C PRO A 3 3.69 16.31 14.71
N THR A 4 4.20 15.69 15.76
CA THR A 4 5.62 15.34 15.93
C THR A 4 5.75 13.96 16.57
N LEU A 5 6.74 13.21 16.10
CA LEU A 5 7.19 11.94 16.67
C LEU A 5 8.43 12.17 17.53
N TYR A 6 8.39 11.66 18.75
CA TYR A 6 9.52 11.62 19.68
C TYR A 6 9.83 10.15 19.99
N PHE A 7 11.10 9.80 20.01
CA PHE A 7 11.56 8.51 20.54
C PHE A 7 12.97 8.59 21.06
N ASN A 8 13.27 7.75 22.04
CA ASN A 8 14.62 7.51 22.52
C ASN A 8 15.24 6.38 21.69
N TYR A 9 16.52 6.48 21.39
CA TYR A 9 17.25 5.47 20.64
C TYR A 9 18.68 5.36 21.11
N PHE A 10 19.23 4.17 21.00
CA PHE A 10 20.66 3.89 21.09
C PHE A 10 21.06 3.32 19.73
N LEU A 11 22.13 3.88 19.14
CA LEU A 11 22.58 3.51 17.81
C LEU A 11 24.11 3.41 17.80
N ASP A 12 24.59 2.17 17.80
CA ASP A 12 26.01 1.82 17.74
C ASP A 12 26.29 1.08 16.43
N THR A 13 26.89 1.82 15.51
CA THR A 13 27.17 1.43 14.13
C THR A 13 28.65 1.66 13.85
N GLU A 14 29.14 1.20 12.70
CA GLU A 14 30.51 1.54 12.30
C GLU A 14 30.71 3.00 11.84
N ASN A 15 29.68 3.87 11.97
CA ASN A 15 29.72 5.30 11.66
C ASN A 15 30.23 5.58 10.23
N ALA A 16 29.62 4.90 9.26
CA ALA A 16 29.92 5.01 7.84
C ALA A 16 28.81 5.78 7.10
N ASN A 17 29.18 6.92 6.51
CA ASN A 17 28.28 7.79 5.75
C ASN A 17 28.51 7.66 4.24
N SER A 18 27.50 8.03 3.45
CA SER A 18 27.58 8.06 1.99
C SER A 18 26.75 9.16 1.37
N ASP A 19 27.32 9.82 0.37
CA ASP A 19 26.61 10.66 -0.61
C ASP A 19 26.27 9.81 -1.85
N LEU A 20 25.35 10.28 -2.70
CA LEU A 20 24.82 9.55 -3.87
C LEU A 20 25.88 9.11 -4.90
N ASP A 21 27.00 9.84 -5.01
CA ASP A 21 28.07 9.57 -6.00
C ASP A 21 29.38 9.12 -5.33
N ASN A 22 29.38 8.83 -4.02
CA ASN A 22 30.55 8.32 -3.31
C ASN A 22 30.80 6.83 -3.62
N THR A 23 32.08 6.43 -3.63
CA THR A 23 32.51 5.02 -3.68
C THR A 23 32.43 4.33 -2.32
N GLY A 24 32.47 5.11 -1.23
CA GLY A 24 32.09 4.64 0.10
C GLY A 24 30.57 4.60 0.20
N ARG A 25 30.02 3.42 0.46
CA ARG A 25 28.58 3.22 0.65
C ARG A 25 28.24 3.26 2.12
N MET A 26 27.02 3.69 2.43
CA MET A 26 26.51 3.64 3.78
C MET A 26 26.41 2.17 4.19
N ARG A 27 26.75 1.91 5.44
CA ARG A 27 26.59 0.62 6.12
C ARG A 27 26.00 0.91 7.48
N ASP A 28 25.26 -0.05 8.04
CA ASP A 28 24.54 0.12 9.31
C ASP A 28 23.62 1.36 9.34
N ALA A 29 22.63 1.39 8.44
CA ALA A 29 21.64 2.48 8.42
C ALA A 29 20.47 2.22 9.34
N PHE A 30 20.20 3.20 10.19
CA PHE A 30 18.92 3.40 10.86
C PHE A 30 18.09 4.44 10.12
N ARG A 31 16.85 4.09 9.79
CA ARG A 31 15.91 4.98 9.13
C ARG A 31 14.54 4.91 9.75
N VAL A 32 13.86 6.05 9.77
CA VAL A 32 12.46 6.17 10.14
C VAL A 32 11.69 6.70 8.94
N TYR A 33 10.65 5.98 8.55
CA TYR A 33 9.73 6.41 7.51
C TYR A 33 8.33 6.63 8.06
N GLY A 34 7.60 7.50 7.39
CA GLY A 34 6.16 7.63 7.57
C GLY A 34 5.44 7.36 6.25
N ALA A 35 4.25 6.77 6.31
CA ALA A 35 3.37 6.66 5.15
C ALA A 35 1.94 7.06 5.53
N GLY A 36 1.33 7.78 4.60
CA GLY A 36 -0.02 8.26 4.71
C GLY A 36 -1.08 7.30 4.17
N GLU A 37 -2.24 7.86 3.87
CA GLU A 37 -3.32 7.16 3.15
C GLU A 37 -2.92 6.79 1.72
N ASP A 38 -2.03 7.58 1.11
CA ASP A 38 -1.47 7.33 -0.22
C ASP A 38 -0.43 6.19 -0.24
N GLY A 39 -0.10 5.61 0.92
CA GLY A 39 0.84 4.50 1.06
C GLY A 39 2.29 4.81 0.66
N ASN A 40 2.61 6.06 0.33
CA ASN A 40 3.95 6.46 -0.08
C ASN A 40 4.83 6.68 1.15
N TRP A 41 5.96 6.00 1.20
CA TRP A 41 6.92 6.14 2.30
C TRP A 41 7.79 7.36 2.09
N ILE A 42 7.73 8.29 3.03
CA ILE A 42 8.64 9.43 3.10
C ILE A 42 9.65 9.22 4.23
N LEU A 43 10.90 9.64 4.02
CA LEU A 43 11.97 9.50 4.99
C LEU A 43 11.86 10.61 6.05
N LEU A 44 11.68 10.24 7.31
CA LEU A 44 11.50 11.16 8.43
C LEU A 44 12.79 11.36 9.22
N ALA A 45 13.59 10.30 9.36
CA ALA A 45 14.89 10.38 10.01
C ALA A 45 15.87 9.34 9.45
N THR A 46 17.16 9.65 9.50
CA THR A 46 18.25 8.76 9.06
C THR A 46 19.54 9.09 9.80
N ASN A 47 20.42 8.10 9.99
CA ASN A 47 21.79 8.34 10.50
C ASN A 47 22.82 8.59 9.41
N ASN A 48 22.41 8.64 8.14
CA ASN A 48 23.31 8.99 7.04
C ASN A 48 23.69 10.48 7.12
N THR A 49 24.80 10.78 7.75
CA THR A 49 25.26 12.15 7.98
C THR A 49 26.01 12.65 6.73
N PRO A 50 25.75 13.87 6.22
CA PRO A 50 26.43 14.41 5.05
C PRO A 50 27.95 14.45 5.23
N ASP A 51 28.70 14.17 4.15
CA ASP A 51 30.13 14.49 4.09
C ASP A 51 30.35 16.02 3.90
N ASP A 52 29.34 16.75 3.41
CA ASP A 52 29.42 18.14 2.95
C ASP A 52 29.48 19.25 4.04
N GLN A 53 29.72 18.88 5.31
CA GLN A 53 29.70 19.79 6.47
C GLN A 53 28.37 20.57 6.65
N GLY A 54 27.26 20.12 6.02
CA GLY A 54 25.91 20.63 6.24
C GLY A 54 25.66 22.05 5.70
N LEU A 55 26.40 22.47 4.67
CA LEU A 55 26.43 23.88 4.28
C LEU A 55 25.21 24.34 3.45
N ASN A 56 24.43 23.46 2.81
CA ASN A 56 23.20 23.87 2.09
C ASN A 56 22.17 22.77 1.74
N ARG A 57 21.27 22.43 2.68
CA ARG A 57 20.19 21.41 2.50
C ARG A 57 19.06 21.77 1.50
N ASN A 58 19.05 23.00 0.97
CA ASN A 58 17.95 23.54 0.16
C ASN A 58 18.31 23.80 -1.30
N ASN A 59 19.61 23.86 -1.64
CA ASN A 59 20.08 24.28 -2.96
C ASN A 59 21.44 23.66 -3.29
N HIS A 60 21.53 22.34 -3.18
CA HIS A 60 22.66 21.59 -3.68
C HIS A 60 22.47 21.39 -5.21
N SER A 61 23.26 22.12 -6.01
CA SER A 61 23.17 22.12 -7.49
C SER A 61 24.32 21.37 -8.19
N GLY A 62 25.16 20.67 -7.41
CA GLY A 62 26.16 19.71 -7.89
C GLY A 62 25.75 18.28 -7.52
N ASN A 63 25.83 17.33 -8.45
CA ASN A 63 25.30 15.98 -8.27
C ASN A 63 26.14 15.09 -7.31
N SER A 64 27.30 15.56 -6.84
CA SER A 64 28.31 14.69 -6.20
C SER A 64 28.17 14.53 -4.69
N ASP A 65 27.60 15.53 -4.00
CA ASP A 65 27.59 15.59 -2.52
C ASP A 65 26.15 15.67 -1.98
N VAL A 66 25.19 15.13 -2.76
CA VAL A 66 23.78 15.10 -2.36
C VAL A 66 23.47 13.88 -1.49
N ASP A 67 22.69 14.10 -0.43
CA ASP A 67 22.38 13.11 0.61
C ASP A 67 20.86 12.89 0.85
N GLU A 68 20.52 12.04 1.83
CA GLU A 68 19.13 11.76 2.23
C GLU A 68 18.45 12.91 3.01
N LEU A 69 19.24 13.86 3.51
CA LEU A 69 18.77 15.03 4.27
C LEU A 69 18.41 16.21 3.36
N ASP A 70 18.89 16.20 2.11
CA ASP A 70 18.60 17.23 1.12
C ASP A 70 17.14 17.22 0.63
N ASN A 71 16.50 18.39 0.65
CA ASN A 71 15.08 18.56 0.30
C ASN A 71 14.73 18.27 -1.17
N ASN A 72 15.72 18.32 -2.07
CA ASN A 72 15.56 17.99 -3.48
C ASN A 72 15.63 16.48 -3.74
N ILE A 73 16.24 15.71 -2.84
CA ILE A 73 16.34 14.25 -2.90
C ILE A 73 15.17 13.59 -2.17
N ASN A 74 14.93 13.97 -0.92
CA ASN A 74 13.85 13.36 -0.13
C ASN A 74 12.45 13.77 -0.61
N GLY A 75 12.32 14.93 -1.26
CA GLY A 75 11.06 15.43 -1.81
C GLY A 75 9.97 15.71 -0.76
N ASN A 76 10.31 15.69 0.53
CA ASN A 76 9.36 15.78 1.61
C ASN A 76 8.65 17.14 1.64
N ARG A 77 7.33 17.13 1.83
CA ARG A 77 6.48 18.33 1.88
C ARG A 77 5.47 18.21 3.02
N ASP A 78 5.16 19.33 3.68
CA ASP A 78 4.04 19.39 4.61
C ASP A 78 2.69 19.48 3.86
N ALA A 79 1.58 19.43 4.60
CA ALA A 79 0.24 19.57 4.04
C ALA A 79 -0.03 20.91 3.30
N PHE A 80 0.86 21.90 3.43
CA PHE A 80 0.78 23.20 2.75
C PHE A 80 1.77 23.31 1.57
N GLY A 81 2.53 22.26 1.27
CA GLY A 81 3.53 22.24 0.21
C GLY A 81 4.86 22.88 0.59
N ASN A 82 5.12 23.17 1.86
CA ASN A 82 6.43 23.62 2.32
C ASN A 82 7.39 22.42 2.44
N PRO A 83 8.68 22.56 2.09
CA PRO A 83 9.65 21.48 2.28
C PRO A 83 9.81 21.14 3.76
N LEU A 84 9.86 19.84 4.05
CA LEU A 84 10.15 19.30 5.37
C LEU A 84 11.53 18.64 5.37
N LEU A 85 12.37 19.01 6.32
CA LEU A 85 13.69 18.39 6.45
C LEU A 85 13.57 17.02 7.11
N THR A 86 14.23 16.03 6.53
CA THR A 86 14.56 14.78 7.21
C THR A 86 15.40 15.10 8.46
N GLN A 87 15.09 14.46 9.58
CA GLN A 87 15.83 14.64 10.82
C GLN A 87 17.05 13.72 10.87
N GLU A 88 18.21 14.29 11.15
CA GLU A 88 19.43 13.54 11.37
C GLU A 88 19.37 12.80 12.73
N ALA A 89 19.68 11.51 12.70
CA ALA A 89 19.97 10.66 13.85
C ALA A 89 21.49 10.51 13.97
N TYR A 90 22.02 10.52 15.18
CA TYR A 90 23.48 10.49 15.40
C TYR A 90 23.90 9.14 15.96
N ASP A 91 24.95 8.59 15.37
CA ASP A 91 25.64 7.42 15.89
C ASP A 91 26.41 7.77 17.18
N GLY A 92 26.63 6.78 18.06
CA GLY A 92 27.55 6.92 19.20
C GLY A 92 27.21 6.09 20.45
N THR A 93 28.01 6.24 21.49
CA THR A 93 28.05 5.35 22.67
C THR A 93 27.00 5.62 23.75
N GLY A 94 25.81 6.12 23.39
CA GLY A 94 24.79 6.42 24.39
C GLY A 94 23.39 6.67 23.83
N TRP A 95 22.42 6.61 24.74
CA TRP A 95 21.03 6.91 24.43
C TRP A 95 20.84 8.38 24.06
N ARG A 96 20.05 8.61 23.02
CA ARG A 96 19.69 9.91 22.48
C ARG A 96 18.19 9.97 22.30
N GLN A 97 17.67 11.18 22.22
CA GLN A 97 16.29 11.42 21.80
C GLN A 97 16.31 12.07 20.42
N ILE A 98 15.35 11.71 19.59
CA ILE A 98 15.09 12.36 18.32
C ILE A 98 13.66 12.86 18.27
N ARG A 99 13.50 13.98 17.57
CA ARG A 99 12.25 14.66 17.32
C ARG A 99 12.10 14.83 15.81
N THR A 100 11.16 14.12 15.20
CA THR A 100 10.91 14.25 13.76
C THR A 100 9.47 14.69 13.46
N SER A 101 9.32 15.52 12.45
CA SER A 101 8.04 16.11 12.07
C SER A 101 7.13 15.08 11.40
N LEU A 102 5.87 15.04 11.81
CA LEU A 102 4.81 14.31 11.11
C LEU A 102 3.88 15.24 10.32
N ALA A 103 4.30 16.49 10.09
CA ALA A 103 3.46 17.52 9.47
C ALA A 103 2.97 17.16 8.05
N ALA A 104 3.69 16.31 7.33
CA ALA A 104 3.27 15.76 6.03
C ALA A 104 1.95 14.99 6.11
N PHE A 105 1.65 14.41 7.27
CA PHE A 105 0.50 13.55 7.48
C PHE A 105 -0.61 14.21 8.31
N ALA A 106 -0.51 15.52 8.55
CA ALA A 106 -1.51 16.24 9.33
C ALA A 106 -2.91 16.09 8.68
N GLY A 107 -3.88 15.62 9.46
CA GLY A 107 -5.27 15.40 9.00
C GLY A 107 -5.55 14.01 8.40
N GLN A 108 -4.54 13.17 8.24
CA GLN A 108 -4.71 11.79 7.77
C GLN A 108 -5.02 10.85 8.94
N GLN A 109 -5.79 9.79 8.69
CA GLN A 109 -6.29 8.91 9.76
C GLN A 109 -5.44 7.66 9.97
N ASN A 110 -4.75 7.19 8.93
CA ASN A 110 -4.07 5.88 8.92
C ASN A 110 -2.56 5.99 8.75
N VAL A 111 -1.96 6.98 9.41
CA VAL A 111 -0.52 7.21 9.36
C VAL A 111 0.24 6.02 9.93
N ARG A 112 1.26 5.58 9.21
CA ARG A 112 2.13 4.48 9.62
C ARG A 112 3.53 4.96 9.82
N LEU A 113 4.18 4.38 10.80
CA LEU A 113 5.59 4.58 11.06
C LEU A 113 6.32 3.28 10.79
N ARG A 114 7.51 3.40 10.22
CA ARG A 114 8.40 2.28 9.99
C ARG A 114 9.78 2.64 10.51
N PHE A 115 10.32 1.78 11.37
CA PHE A 115 11.69 1.86 11.84
C PHE A 115 12.45 0.73 11.15
N GLU A 116 13.50 1.09 10.42
CA GLU A 116 14.31 0.16 9.66
C GLU A 116 15.76 0.25 10.09
N PHE A 117 16.39 -0.90 10.32
CA PHE A 117 17.83 -1.01 10.51
C PHE A 117 18.39 -2.04 9.54
N SER A 118 19.39 -1.67 8.76
CA SER A 118 20.06 -2.57 7.81
C SER A 118 21.57 -2.37 7.86
N THR A 119 22.31 -3.45 8.07
CA THR A 119 23.78 -3.43 8.01
C THR A 119 24.32 -3.19 6.59
N ALA A 120 23.46 -3.40 5.59
CA ALA A 120 23.74 -3.06 4.20
C ALA A 120 23.26 -1.65 3.83
N ALA A 121 22.64 -0.92 4.76
CA ALA A 121 21.96 0.35 4.52
C ALA A 121 20.96 0.33 3.34
N SER A 122 20.49 -0.84 2.95
CA SER A 122 19.52 -1.04 1.87
C SER A 122 18.69 -2.27 2.15
N PHE A 123 17.40 -2.19 1.82
CA PHE A 123 16.48 -3.32 1.76
C PHE A 123 16.22 -3.78 0.33
N GLU A 124 16.84 -3.12 -0.65
CA GLU A 124 16.63 -3.37 -2.09
C GLU A 124 15.14 -3.33 -2.47
N THR A 125 14.39 -2.39 -1.87
CA THR A 125 12.95 -2.23 -2.14
C THR A 125 12.75 -2.02 -3.63
N GLY A 126 11.81 -2.77 -4.21
CA GLY A 126 11.53 -2.76 -5.64
C GLY A 126 12.38 -3.71 -6.48
N ASP A 127 13.49 -4.24 -5.96
CA ASP A 127 14.20 -5.35 -6.60
C ASP A 127 13.43 -6.64 -6.32
N ALA A 128 12.63 -7.07 -7.30
CA ALA A 128 11.82 -8.26 -7.19
C ALA A 128 12.62 -9.53 -6.80
N LEU A 129 13.92 -9.67 -7.11
CA LEU A 129 14.69 -10.87 -6.73
C LEU A 129 15.26 -10.82 -5.30
N ARG A 130 15.38 -9.63 -4.70
CA ARG A 130 16.06 -9.46 -3.42
C ARG A 130 15.21 -8.83 -2.34
N GLY A 131 14.76 -7.60 -2.53
CA GLY A 131 13.95 -6.85 -1.57
C GLY A 131 12.44 -6.97 -1.78
N GLY A 132 12.02 -7.39 -2.98
CA GLY A 132 10.64 -7.48 -3.39
C GLY A 132 10.00 -6.12 -3.69
N VAL A 133 8.87 -6.15 -4.40
CA VAL A 133 8.02 -4.99 -4.66
C VAL A 133 6.93 -4.93 -3.59
N GLU A 134 6.69 -3.76 -3.00
CA GLU A 134 5.57 -3.59 -2.07
C GLU A 134 4.34 -3.03 -2.78
N LEU A 135 3.19 -3.68 -2.62
CA LEU A 135 1.88 -3.24 -3.09
C LEU A 135 0.97 -2.97 -1.91
N THR A 136 0.59 -1.71 -1.70
CA THR A 136 -0.26 -1.29 -0.59
C THR A 136 -1.70 -1.15 -1.05
N ALA A 137 -2.60 -1.95 -0.45
CA ALA A 137 -4.02 -1.92 -0.76
C ALA A 137 -4.74 -0.71 -0.13
N VAL A 138 -5.74 -0.16 -0.81
CA VAL A 138 -6.60 0.89 -0.26
C VAL A 138 -7.99 0.34 0.08
N ALA A 139 -8.84 1.14 0.74
CA ALA A 139 -10.22 0.72 0.99
C ALA A 139 -11.01 0.60 -0.32
N GLY A 140 -12.04 -0.25 -0.32
CA GLY A 140 -12.90 -0.44 -1.49
C GLY A 140 -13.58 0.84 -1.97
N THR A 141 -13.82 1.80 -1.08
CA THR A 141 -14.36 3.14 -1.42
C THR A 141 -13.44 3.97 -2.32
N GLU A 142 -12.13 3.68 -2.33
CA GLU A 142 -11.14 4.40 -3.13
C GLU A 142 -10.88 3.74 -4.49
N LEU A 143 -11.48 2.57 -4.72
CA LEU A 143 -11.35 1.81 -5.95
C LEU A 143 -12.59 1.99 -6.81
N GLU A 144 -12.39 1.94 -8.12
CA GLU A 144 -13.47 1.86 -9.10
C GLU A 144 -13.40 0.57 -9.89
N SER A 145 -14.57 0.06 -10.28
CA SER A 145 -14.65 -1.10 -11.16
C SER A 145 -13.85 -0.84 -12.44
N GLY A 146 -13.06 -1.82 -12.84
CA GLY A 146 -12.24 -1.73 -14.04
C GLY A 146 -10.83 -1.17 -13.83
N GLN A 147 -10.52 -0.58 -12.68
CA GLN A 147 -9.15 -0.24 -12.29
C GLN A 147 -8.34 -1.50 -11.98
N GLY A 148 -7.00 -1.41 -12.05
CA GLY A 148 -6.15 -2.57 -11.81
C GLY A 148 -4.67 -2.32 -12.10
N PHE A 149 -3.92 -3.41 -12.16
CA PHE A 149 -2.47 -3.41 -12.34
C PHE A 149 -2.03 -4.67 -13.08
N THR A 150 -0.82 -4.66 -13.63
CA THR A 150 -0.23 -5.83 -14.30
C THR A 150 0.88 -6.39 -13.43
N VAL A 151 0.86 -7.70 -13.21
CA VAL A 151 1.93 -8.43 -12.54
C VAL A 151 2.69 -9.24 -13.56
N THR A 152 4.02 -9.15 -13.52
CA THR A 152 4.90 -9.90 -14.41
C THR A 152 5.85 -10.74 -13.56
N PRO A 153 5.78 -12.09 -13.64
CA PRO A 153 6.81 -12.93 -13.05
C PRO A 153 8.15 -12.66 -13.72
N ILE A 154 9.21 -12.67 -12.92
CA ILE A 154 10.58 -12.59 -13.40
C ILE A 154 11.31 -13.90 -13.09
N ASP A 155 12.49 -14.07 -13.69
CA ASP A 155 13.38 -15.21 -13.43
C ASP A 155 12.76 -16.60 -13.66
N GLY A 156 11.80 -16.68 -14.61
CA GLY A 156 11.20 -17.95 -15.04
C GLY A 156 10.35 -18.66 -13.98
N VAL A 157 9.98 -17.99 -12.90
CA VAL A 157 9.29 -18.57 -11.73
C VAL A 157 7.87 -19.07 -12.07
N SER A 158 7.24 -18.52 -13.12
CA SER A 158 5.91 -18.94 -13.58
C SER A 158 5.85 -19.05 -15.10
N ALA A 159 5.20 -20.12 -15.61
CA ALA A 159 4.86 -20.24 -17.04
C ALA A 159 3.70 -19.32 -17.44
N VAL A 160 2.87 -18.94 -16.46
CA VAL A 160 1.88 -17.89 -16.62
C VAL A 160 2.65 -16.59 -16.65
N GLY A 161 2.87 -16.06 -17.85
CA GLY A 161 3.58 -14.78 -18.04
C GLY A 161 2.82 -13.59 -17.43
N ALA A 162 3.05 -12.39 -17.97
CA ALA A 162 2.39 -11.19 -17.47
C ALA A 162 0.85 -11.32 -17.48
N LYS A 163 0.19 -10.95 -16.37
CA LYS A 163 -1.27 -10.93 -16.26
C LYS A 163 -1.76 -9.60 -15.72
N ARG A 164 -2.86 -9.10 -16.31
CA ARG A 164 -3.55 -7.93 -15.82
C ARG A 164 -4.59 -8.35 -14.78
N PHE A 165 -4.45 -7.81 -13.58
CA PHE A 165 -5.38 -7.93 -12.49
C PHE A 165 -6.29 -6.70 -12.48
N GLN A 166 -7.59 -6.91 -12.31
CA GLN A 166 -8.59 -5.85 -12.36
C GLN A 166 -9.60 -6.01 -11.23
N PHE A 167 -9.91 -4.93 -10.54
CA PHE A 167 -10.96 -4.88 -9.54
C PHE A 167 -12.32 -5.04 -10.21
N ASP A 168 -13.06 -6.06 -9.76
CA ASP A 168 -14.40 -6.37 -10.22
C ASP A 168 -15.37 -6.16 -9.06
N MET A 169 -16.25 -5.16 -9.20
CA MET A 169 -17.35 -4.88 -8.27
C MET A 169 -18.69 -5.39 -8.80
N GLY A 170 -18.70 -6.06 -9.96
CA GLY A 170 -19.89 -6.52 -10.66
C GLY A 170 -20.61 -5.42 -11.43
N LEU A 171 -21.95 -5.46 -11.39
CA LEU A 171 -22.80 -4.42 -11.99
C LEU A 171 -22.88 -3.24 -11.04
N GLU A 172 -22.44 -2.05 -11.48
CA GLU A 172 -22.53 -0.83 -10.70
C GLU A 172 -23.56 0.13 -11.32
N LEU A 173 -24.50 0.58 -10.50
CA LEU A 173 -25.64 1.40 -10.89
C LEU A 173 -25.68 2.70 -10.08
N SER A 174 -25.74 3.86 -10.74
CA SER A 174 -26.01 5.15 -10.13
C SER A 174 -27.47 5.55 -10.34
N LEU A 175 -28.32 5.33 -9.35
CA LEU A 175 -29.77 5.47 -9.53
C LEU A 175 -30.26 6.92 -9.44
N PRO A 176 -31.30 7.28 -10.22
CA PRO A 176 -31.91 8.61 -10.20
C PRO A 176 -32.93 8.75 -9.07
N ALA A 177 -33.51 9.94 -8.92
CA ALA A 177 -34.63 10.15 -8.00
C ALA A 177 -35.93 9.55 -8.58
N GLY A 178 -36.91 9.28 -7.72
CA GLY A 178 -38.22 8.80 -8.16
C GLY A 178 -38.93 9.75 -9.13
N ALA A 179 -38.69 11.05 -9.02
CA ALA A 179 -39.28 12.07 -9.90
C ALA A 179 -38.77 11.98 -11.36
N ASP A 180 -37.59 11.40 -11.57
CA ASP A 180 -36.96 11.25 -12.89
C ASP A 180 -37.35 9.92 -13.55
N LEU A 181 -38.09 9.06 -12.85
CA LEU A 181 -38.58 7.78 -13.37
C LEU A 181 -39.99 7.93 -13.94
N THR A 182 -40.25 7.23 -15.03
CA THR A 182 -41.57 7.12 -15.64
C THR A 182 -42.15 5.73 -15.37
N SER A 183 -43.24 5.66 -14.62
CA SER A 183 -43.87 4.41 -14.19
C SER A 183 -44.25 3.51 -15.37
N GLY A 184 -43.73 2.28 -15.39
CA GLY A 184 -43.98 1.28 -16.44
C GLY A 184 -43.17 1.49 -17.72
N VAL A 185 -42.35 2.54 -17.80
CA VAL A 185 -41.52 2.87 -18.97
C VAL A 185 -40.04 2.77 -18.62
N SER A 186 -39.61 3.32 -17.49
CA SER A 186 -38.21 3.27 -17.07
C SER A 186 -37.82 1.83 -16.73
N THR A 187 -36.83 1.28 -17.42
CA THR A 187 -36.35 -0.09 -17.23
C THR A 187 -34.83 -0.19 -17.11
N LEU A 188 -34.39 -1.17 -16.34
CA LEU A 188 -33.01 -1.68 -16.31
C LEU A 188 -33.04 -3.11 -16.86
N THR A 189 -32.40 -3.35 -17.99
CA THR A 189 -32.14 -4.71 -18.45
C THR A 189 -30.92 -5.24 -17.70
N ILE A 190 -31.08 -6.31 -16.93
CA ILE A 190 -30.02 -6.96 -16.16
C ILE A 190 -30.00 -8.43 -16.57
N ASN A 191 -28.87 -8.89 -17.11
CA ASN A 191 -28.72 -10.22 -17.68
C ASN A 191 -29.88 -10.60 -18.63
N GLY A 192 -30.24 -9.66 -19.52
CA GLY A 192 -31.33 -9.81 -20.49
C GLY A 192 -32.75 -9.74 -19.91
N THR A 193 -32.90 -9.65 -18.59
CA THR A 193 -34.21 -9.55 -17.93
C THR A 193 -34.56 -8.08 -17.65
N PRO A 194 -35.71 -7.57 -18.13
CA PRO A 194 -36.13 -6.20 -17.85
C PRO A 194 -36.66 -6.07 -16.42
N VAL A 195 -36.02 -5.22 -15.64
CA VAL A 195 -36.48 -4.74 -14.34
C VAL A 195 -37.20 -3.41 -14.56
N VAL A 196 -38.49 -3.35 -14.22
CA VAL A 196 -39.36 -2.20 -14.56
C VAL A 196 -39.69 -1.40 -13.31
N PHE A 197 -39.46 -0.09 -13.35
CA PHE A 197 -39.89 0.79 -12.25
C PHE A 197 -41.38 1.10 -12.35
N SER A 198 -42.13 0.87 -11.28
CA SER A 198 -43.59 1.05 -11.23
C SER A 198 -44.02 1.82 -9.98
N THR A 199 -45.03 2.66 -10.09
CA THR A 199 -45.63 3.30 -8.89
C THR A 199 -46.66 2.39 -8.19
N THR A 200 -47.15 1.35 -8.86
CA THR A 200 -48.31 0.55 -8.40
C THR A 200 -48.00 -0.93 -8.19
N SER A 201 -46.86 -1.44 -8.67
CA SER A 201 -46.54 -2.87 -8.63
C SER A 201 -45.13 -3.13 -8.07
N ASN A 202 -45.05 -4.10 -7.15
CA ASN A 202 -43.79 -4.62 -6.61
C ASN A 202 -43.62 -6.14 -6.86
N THR A 203 -44.26 -6.67 -7.90
CA THR A 203 -44.32 -8.11 -8.20
C THR A 203 -43.58 -8.45 -9.48
N GLY A 204 -43.22 -9.73 -9.69
CA GLY A 204 -42.43 -10.15 -10.86
C GLY A 204 -41.10 -9.38 -10.94
N SER A 205 -40.78 -8.82 -12.11
CA SER A 205 -39.58 -7.98 -12.28
C SER A 205 -39.81 -6.50 -11.98
N ASN A 206 -40.95 -6.14 -11.37
CA ASN A 206 -41.24 -4.74 -11.06
C ASN A 206 -40.63 -4.32 -9.72
N VAL A 207 -40.12 -3.09 -9.69
CA VAL A 207 -39.62 -2.39 -8.51
C VAL A 207 -40.56 -1.25 -8.21
N GLN A 208 -41.26 -1.31 -7.07
CA GLN A 208 -42.17 -0.24 -6.70
C GLN A 208 -41.41 0.99 -6.19
N TYR A 209 -41.80 2.18 -6.62
CA TYR A 209 -41.25 3.46 -6.14
C TYR A 209 -42.34 4.53 -5.94
N LEU A 210 -41.97 5.63 -5.30
CA LEU A 210 -42.76 6.85 -5.16
C LEU A 210 -42.04 8.00 -5.88
N PRO A 211 -42.75 8.93 -6.53
CA PRO A 211 -42.13 10.11 -7.16
C PRO A 211 -41.31 10.97 -6.19
N THR A 212 -41.58 10.89 -4.88
CA THR A 212 -40.85 11.61 -3.83
C THR A 212 -39.64 10.86 -3.29
N ASP A 213 -39.37 9.64 -3.75
CA ASP A 213 -38.20 8.88 -3.29
C ASP A 213 -36.91 9.57 -3.72
N SER A 214 -35.98 9.68 -2.77
CA SER A 214 -34.61 10.10 -3.07
C SER A 214 -33.87 9.01 -3.87
N PRO A 215 -32.77 9.36 -4.57
CA PRO A 215 -31.91 8.38 -5.22
C PRO A 215 -31.49 7.21 -4.32
N ALA A 216 -31.18 7.49 -3.05
CA ALA A 216 -30.82 6.48 -2.05
C ALA A 216 -32.00 5.56 -1.68
N ALA A 217 -33.22 6.09 -1.65
CA ALA A 217 -34.43 5.30 -1.42
C ALA A 217 -34.73 4.40 -2.63
N ILE A 218 -34.55 4.88 -3.86
CA ILE A 218 -34.65 4.06 -5.08
C ILE A 218 -33.61 2.93 -5.05
N ALA A 219 -32.35 3.24 -4.70
CA ALA A 219 -31.29 2.26 -4.55
C ALA A 219 -31.66 1.17 -3.53
N SER A 220 -32.13 1.56 -2.35
CA SER A 220 -32.57 0.62 -1.32
C SER A 220 -33.72 -0.28 -1.78
N LYS A 221 -34.70 0.28 -2.51
CA LYS A 221 -35.84 -0.48 -3.04
C LYS A 221 -35.43 -1.45 -4.15
N LEU A 222 -34.55 -1.02 -5.06
CA LEU A 222 -33.99 -1.88 -6.10
C LEU A 222 -33.21 -3.03 -5.49
N ALA A 223 -32.30 -2.75 -4.54
CA ALA A 223 -31.49 -3.76 -3.86
C ALA A 223 -32.36 -4.86 -3.22
N ASN A 224 -33.40 -4.47 -2.46
CA ASN A 224 -34.32 -5.42 -1.83
C ASN A 224 -35.06 -6.29 -2.86
N ARG A 225 -35.41 -5.73 -4.03
CA ARG A 225 -36.15 -6.44 -5.06
C ARG A 225 -35.25 -7.40 -5.85
N LEU A 226 -34.02 -6.99 -6.15
CA LEU A 226 -33.10 -7.74 -7.00
C LEU A 226 -32.81 -9.15 -6.50
N LEU A 227 -32.70 -9.36 -5.18
CA LEU A 227 -32.52 -10.70 -4.60
C LEU A 227 -33.69 -11.65 -4.89
N THR A 228 -34.90 -11.13 -5.12
CA THR A 228 -36.06 -11.93 -5.52
C THR A 228 -36.08 -12.20 -7.02
N ILE A 229 -35.62 -11.24 -7.83
CA ILE A 229 -35.62 -11.35 -9.30
C ILE A 229 -34.47 -12.25 -9.76
N PHE A 230 -33.30 -12.14 -9.14
CA PHE A 230 -32.08 -12.85 -9.48
C PHE A 230 -31.53 -13.59 -8.25
N PRO A 231 -31.98 -14.82 -7.98
CA PRO A 231 -31.50 -15.62 -6.86
C PRO A 231 -30.01 -15.96 -6.90
N SER A 232 -29.35 -15.78 -8.05
CA SER A 232 -27.90 -16.03 -8.23
C SER A 232 -27.02 -14.89 -7.71
N ILE A 233 -27.58 -13.72 -7.39
CA ILE A 233 -26.83 -12.60 -6.83
C ILE A 233 -26.20 -13.03 -5.51
N THR A 234 -24.89 -12.87 -5.39
CA THR A 234 -24.12 -13.27 -4.20
C THR A 234 -23.92 -12.11 -3.24
N GLY A 235 -24.13 -10.87 -3.68
CA GLY A 235 -24.06 -9.69 -2.82
C GLY A 235 -24.60 -8.43 -3.50
N ILE A 236 -25.22 -7.57 -2.72
CA ILE A 236 -25.60 -6.21 -3.11
C ILE A 236 -25.07 -5.27 -2.05
N THR A 237 -24.31 -4.26 -2.48
CA THR A 237 -23.68 -3.29 -1.58
C THR A 237 -23.97 -1.88 -2.08
N SER A 238 -24.32 -0.98 -1.17
CA SER A 238 -24.39 0.45 -1.46
C SER A 238 -23.06 1.12 -1.15
N ASP A 239 -22.69 2.12 -1.93
CA ASP A 239 -21.56 2.98 -1.62
C ASP A 239 -21.92 3.85 -0.39
N PRO A 240 -21.14 3.77 0.71
CA PRO A 240 -21.42 4.54 1.93
C PRO A 240 -21.31 6.06 1.73
N ASN A 241 -20.47 6.51 0.79
CA ASN A 241 -20.27 7.93 0.47
C ASN A 241 -21.27 8.41 -0.58
N ARG A 242 -21.78 7.49 -1.42
CA ARG A 242 -22.77 7.78 -2.46
C ARG A 242 -23.93 6.79 -2.37
N PRO A 243 -24.88 6.94 -1.43
CA PRO A 243 -25.94 5.95 -1.20
C PRO A 243 -26.89 5.69 -2.38
N SER A 244 -26.81 6.51 -3.44
CA SER A 244 -27.49 6.28 -4.72
C SER A 244 -26.82 5.25 -5.63
N VAL A 245 -25.58 4.84 -5.30
CA VAL A 245 -24.78 3.89 -6.08
C VAL A 245 -24.88 2.50 -5.46
N LEU A 246 -25.22 1.51 -6.29
CA LEU A 246 -25.29 0.10 -5.92
C LEU A 246 -24.28 -0.71 -6.74
N ALA A 247 -23.50 -1.55 -6.07
CA ALA A 247 -22.71 -2.60 -6.68
C ALA A 247 -23.37 -3.97 -6.43
N ILE A 248 -23.53 -4.76 -7.49
CA ILE A 248 -24.23 -6.04 -7.49
C ILE A 248 -23.28 -7.13 -8.00
N ALA A 249 -22.92 -8.06 -7.11
CA ALA A 249 -22.01 -9.16 -7.38
C ALA A 249 -22.76 -10.48 -7.70
N GLY A 250 -22.08 -11.40 -8.39
CA GLY A 250 -22.61 -12.73 -8.71
C GLY A 250 -23.54 -12.77 -9.93
N LEU A 251 -23.66 -11.66 -10.67
CA LEU A 251 -24.30 -11.67 -11.97
C LEU A 251 -23.36 -12.25 -13.05
N PRO A 252 -23.88 -12.96 -14.06
CA PRO A 252 -23.07 -13.47 -15.16
C PRO A 252 -22.37 -12.35 -15.95
N GLU A 253 -21.24 -12.68 -16.55
CA GLU A 253 -20.61 -11.77 -17.51
C GLU A 253 -21.50 -11.58 -18.74
N GLY A 254 -21.50 -10.37 -19.31
CA GLY A 254 -22.33 -10.08 -20.47
C GLY A 254 -21.92 -8.81 -21.23
N THR A 255 -22.79 -8.44 -22.15
CA THR A 255 -22.64 -7.34 -23.11
C THR A 255 -23.62 -6.20 -22.84
N SER A 256 -23.48 -5.09 -23.57
CA SER A 256 -24.40 -3.95 -23.47
C SER A 256 -25.85 -4.26 -23.87
N THR A 257 -26.14 -5.41 -24.50
CA THR A 257 -27.51 -5.86 -24.74
C THR A 257 -28.12 -6.58 -23.55
N GLU A 258 -27.28 -7.17 -22.70
CA GLU A 258 -27.70 -7.86 -21.47
C GLU A 258 -27.76 -6.91 -20.28
N TYR A 259 -26.99 -5.82 -20.34
CA TYR A 259 -26.96 -4.73 -19.36
C TYR A 259 -27.26 -3.40 -20.04
N ALA A 260 -28.50 -2.92 -19.93
CA ALA A 260 -28.96 -1.72 -20.62
C ALA A 260 -29.94 -0.91 -19.76
N VAL A 261 -30.07 0.37 -20.08
CA VAL A 261 -31.14 1.24 -19.55
C VAL A 261 -32.10 1.62 -20.66
N SER A 262 -33.36 1.87 -20.32
CA SER A 262 -34.35 2.37 -21.28
C SER A 262 -33.98 3.77 -21.80
N PRO A 263 -34.47 4.17 -22.99
CA PRO A 263 -34.10 5.45 -23.61
C PRO A 263 -34.50 6.71 -22.85
N ASP A 264 -35.49 6.61 -21.95
CA ASP A 264 -35.91 7.71 -21.06
C ASP A 264 -34.94 7.94 -19.91
N LEU A 265 -34.01 7.01 -19.67
CA LEU A 265 -33.00 7.10 -18.64
C LEU A 265 -31.63 7.48 -19.21
N SER A 266 -30.83 8.20 -18.40
CA SER A 266 -29.45 8.48 -18.77
C SER A 266 -28.62 7.20 -18.80
N GLY A 267 -27.79 7.04 -19.84
CA GLY A 267 -26.80 5.95 -19.91
C GLY A 267 -25.81 5.96 -18.74
N SER A 268 -25.63 7.10 -18.06
CA SER A 268 -24.80 7.22 -16.85
C SER A 268 -25.32 6.48 -15.63
N ILE A 269 -26.55 5.93 -15.67
CA ILE A 269 -27.03 5.03 -14.62
C ILE A 269 -26.19 3.75 -14.58
N LEU A 270 -25.75 3.24 -15.73
CA LEU A 270 -24.83 2.10 -15.79
C LEU A 270 -23.41 2.62 -15.66
N VAL A 271 -22.83 2.47 -14.47
CA VAL A 271 -21.46 2.92 -14.20
C VAL A 271 -20.46 1.86 -14.67
N SER A 272 -20.71 0.59 -14.36
CA SER A 272 -19.95 -0.55 -14.88
C SER A 272 -20.81 -1.80 -14.98
N PHE A 273 -20.41 -2.77 -15.79
CA PHE A 273 -21.08 -4.09 -15.85
C PHE A 273 -20.04 -5.22 -15.92
N PRO A 274 -20.40 -6.45 -15.49
CA PRO A 274 -19.51 -7.58 -15.53
C PRO A 274 -19.21 -7.95 -17.00
N PHE A 275 -17.98 -7.78 -17.45
CA PHE A 275 -17.58 -8.10 -18.81
C PHE A 275 -16.65 -9.32 -18.87
N THR A 276 -16.65 -10.00 -20.02
CA THR A 276 -15.76 -11.12 -20.33
C THR A 276 -14.44 -10.59 -20.89
N SER A 277 -13.31 -10.87 -20.23
CA SER A 277 -12.00 -10.70 -20.84
C SER A 277 -11.09 -11.84 -20.44
N SER A 278 -10.73 -12.67 -21.41
CA SER A 278 -9.89 -13.85 -21.20
C SER A 278 -8.45 -13.55 -20.78
N ASN A 279 -8.02 -12.29 -20.87
CA ASN A 279 -6.68 -11.86 -20.46
C ASN A 279 -6.64 -11.06 -19.16
N ILE A 280 -7.76 -10.98 -18.44
CA ILE A 280 -7.86 -10.24 -17.19
C ILE A 280 -8.19 -11.21 -16.05
N VAL A 281 -7.41 -11.14 -14.98
CA VAL A 281 -7.72 -11.79 -13.71
C VAL A 281 -8.56 -10.83 -12.89
N LYS A 282 -9.75 -11.27 -12.49
CA LYS A 282 -10.68 -10.48 -11.68
C LYS A 282 -10.33 -10.57 -10.20
N ILE A 283 -10.32 -9.43 -9.54
CA ILE A 283 -10.18 -9.31 -8.09
C ILE A 283 -11.55 -8.88 -7.54
N PRO A 284 -12.33 -9.79 -6.95
CA PRO A 284 -13.65 -9.45 -6.44
C PRO A 284 -13.50 -8.53 -5.22
N VAL A 285 -14.04 -7.32 -5.34
CA VAL A 285 -14.03 -6.32 -4.27
C VAL A 285 -15.40 -5.66 -4.13
N THR A 286 -15.68 -5.05 -2.97
CA THR A 286 -16.88 -4.22 -2.77
C THR A 286 -16.48 -2.90 -2.15
N LYS A 287 -17.32 -1.86 -2.32
CA LYS A 287 -17.11 -0.54 -1.72
C LYS A 287 -17.03 -0.57 -0.18
N GLN A 288 -17.48 -1.66 0.45
CA GLN A 288 -17.50 -1.81 1.92
C GLN A 288 -16.23 -2.50 2.45
N MET A 289 -15.38 -3.03 1.58
CA MET A 289 -14.15 -3.69 2.01
C MET A 289 -13.16 -2.67 2.58
N THR A 290 -12.64 -2.99 3.76
CA THR A 290 -11.47 -2.31 4.34
C THR A 290 -10.21 -2.62 3.52
N ALA A 291 -9.17 -1.80 3.67
CA ALA A 291 -7.90 -2.00 2.98
C ALA A 291 -7.27 -3.41 3.22
N PRO A 292 -7.29 -3.99 4.43
CA PRO A 292 -6.85 -5.38 4.63
C PRO A 292 -7.69 -6.43 3.89
N GLN A 293 -9.02 -6.21 3.75
CA GLN A 293 -9.87 -7.12 3.00
C GLN A 293 -9.59 -7.04 1.49
N VAL A 294 -9.35 -5.84 0.96
CA VAL A 294 -8.90 -5.66 -0.44
C VAL A 294 -7.55 -6.32 -0.67
N ARG A 295 -6.58 -6.15 0.25
CA ARG A 295 -5.29 -6.87 0.22
C ARG A 295 -5.50 -8.38 0.10
N ASP A 296 -6.39 -8.95 0.92
CA ASP A 296 -6.63 -10.40 0.91
C ASP A 296 -7.31 -10.88 -0.37
N ALA A 297 -8.19 -10.06 -0.96
CA ALA A 297 -8.75 -10.33 -2.29
C ALA A 297 -7.66 -10.36 -3.36
N ILE A 298 -6.73 -9.39 -3.34
CA ILE A 298 -5.57 -9.36 -4.25
C ILE A 298 -4.70 -10.61 -4.05
N ARG A 299 -4.33 -10.95 -2.82
CA ARG A 299 -3.51 -12.14 -2.51
C ARG A 299 -4.17 -13.43 -2.98
N SER A 300 -5.49 -13.53 -2.82
CA SER A 300 -6.26 -14.70 -3.28
C SER A 300 -6.23 -14.80 -4.81
N ALA A 301 -6.39 -13.68 -5.53
CA ALA A 301 -6.30 -13.66 -6.99
C ALA A 301 -4.87 -13.99 -7.49
N LEU A 302 -3.83 -13.48 -6.82
CA LEU A 302 -2.43 -13.80 -7.13
C LEU A 302 -2.15 -15.28 -6.94
N ALA A 303 -2.55 -15.84 -5.80
CA ALA A 303 -2.40 -17.27 -5.52
C ALA A 303 -3.15 -18.13 -6.55
N ALA A 304 -4.41 -17.79 -6.87
CA ALA A 304 -5.17 -18.53 -7.88
C ALA A 304 -4.53 -18.45 -9.28
N THR A 305 -3.82 -17.37 -9.59
CA THR A 305 -3.18 -17.19 -10.91
C THR A 305 -1.84 -17.90 -11.00
N TYR A 306 -0.98 -17.71 -10.00
CA TYR A 306 0.43 -18.11 -10.06
C TYR A 306 0.77 -19.36 -9.24
N ASN A 307 -0.06 -19.72 -8.24
CA ASN A 307 0.13 -20.93 -7.42
C ASN A 307 -0.78 -22.09 -7.83
N ASP A 308 -1.53 -21.98 -8.92
CA ASP A 308 -2.28 -23.12 -9.45
C ASP A 308 -1.29 -24.17 -9.97
N ALA A 309 -1.41 -25.41 -9.49
CA ALA A 309 -0.55 -26.52 -9.89
C ALA A 309 -0.58 -26.78 -11.41
N ALA A 310 -1.66 -26.41 -12.11
CA ALA A 310 -1.75 -26.48 -13.57
C ALA A 310 -0.88 -25.42 -14.29
N ASN A 311 -0.51 -24.36 -13.57
CA ASN A 311 0.18 -23.17 -14.06
C ASN A 311 1.66 -23.11 -13.63
N MET A 312 2.07 -23.97 -12.69
CA MET A 312 3.45 -24.09 -12.23
C MET A 312 4.30 -24.83 -13.29
N ALA A 313 5.27 -24.13 -13.86
CA ALA A 313 6.04 -24.59 -15.02
C ALA A 313 7.06 -25.70 -14.71
N LEU A 314 7.58 -25.75 -13.48
CA LEU A 314 8.89 -26.37 -13.22
C LEU A 314 8.95 -27.26 -11.99
N ASP A 315 7.92 -27.32 -11.15
CA ASP A 315 7.91 -28.24 -10.01
C ASP A 315 6.48 -28.47 -9.45
N PRO A 316 5.84 -29.61 -9.74
CA PRO A 316 4.58 -29.99 -9.10
C PRO A 316 4.73 -30.31 -7.60
N THR A 317 5.96 -30.31 -7.08
CA THR A 317 6.31 -30.38 -5.65
C THR A 317 6.81 -29.04 -5.09
N GLY A 318 6.83 -27.99 -5.92
CA GLY A 318 7.39 -26.69 -5.60
C GLY A 318 6.61 -25.99 -4.50
N ALA A 319 7.34 -25.30 -3.62
CA ALA A 319 6.74 -24.48 -2.58
C ALA A 319 5.81 -23.44 -3.21
N LEU A 320 4.54 -23.41 -2.77
CA LEU A 320 3.58 -22.38 -3.14
C LEU A 320 4.17 -21.00 -2.80
N ASP A 321 4.04 -20.01 -3.69
CA ASP A 321 4.49 -18.66 -3.34
C ASP A 321 3.69 -18.15 -2.15
N VAL A 322 4.39 -17.89 -1.04
CA VAL A 322 3.81 -17.26 0.13
C VAL A 322 3.91 -15.76 -0.05
N TRP A 323 2.77 -15.14 -0.37
CA TRP A 323 2.66 -13.68 -0.44
C TRP A 323 2.75 -13.09 0.96
N LYS A 324 3.97 -12.70 1.37
CA LYS A 324 4.22 -12.01 2.64
C LYS A 324 3.43 -10.71 2.66
N PHE A 325 2.89 -10.36 3.82
CA PHE A 325 2.14 -9.13 3.99
C PHE A 325 2.38 -8.53 5.37
N ASN A 326 2.20 -7.21 5.48
CA ASN A 326 2.20 -6.47 6.73
C ASN A 326 1.12 -5.39 6.62
N ALA A 327 0.15 -5.37 7.56
CA ALA A 327 -1.07 -4.58 7.43
C ALA A 327 -1.65 -4.75 6.00
N ASN A 328 -2.18 -3.73 5.35
CA ASN A 328 -2.72 -3.81 3.98
C ASN A 328 -1.63 -3.93 2.86
N THR A 329 -0.34 -4.07 3.17
CA THR A 329 0.75 -4.12 2.18
C THR A 329 1.18 -5.55 1.89
N ILE A 330 1.32 -5.90 0.62
CA ILE A 330 1.81 -7.18 0.11
C ILE A 330 3.25 -6.97 -0.36
N GLN A 331 4.17 -7.84 0.05
CA GLN A 331 5.53 -7.88 -0.46
C GLN A 331 5.65 -9.01 -1.49
N LEU A 332 5.97 -8.66 -2.73
CA LEU A 332 6.05 -9.55 -3.88
C LEU A 332 7.51 -9.81 -4.24
N TYR A 333 7.97 -11.04 -4.03
CA TYR A 333 9.27 -11.51 -4.50
C TYR A 333 9.09 -12.25 -5.83
N LYS A 334 10.00 -12.04 -6.77
CA LYS A 334 10.03 -12.61 -8.13
C LYS A 334 8.92 -12.09 -9.05
N TYR A 335 8.28 -10.98 -8.69
CA TYR A 335 7.28 -10.34 -9.53
C TYR A 335 7.49 -8.83 -9.56
N THR A 336 7.24 -8.23 -10.73
CA THR A 336 7.18 -6.77 -10.90
C THR A 336 5.75 -6.33 -11.13
N ILE A 337 5.45 -5.08 -10.75
CA ILE A 337 4.14 -4.45 -10.96
C ILE A 337 4.30 -3.29 -11.95
N ALA A 338 3.40 -3.21 -12.92
CA ALA A 338 3.34 -2.12 -13.87
C ALA A 338 1.88 -1.74 -14.20
N GLY A 339 1.67 -0.57 -14.82
CA GLY A 339 0.36 -0.18 -15.34
C GLY A 339 -0.74 -0.10 -14.28
N ASN A 340 -0.38 0.27 -13.05
CA ASN A 340 -1.34 0.55 -11.99
C ASN A 340 -2.12 1.82 -12.36
N ASN A 341 -3.43 1.68 -12.57
CA ASN A 341 -4.35 2.80 -12.79
C ASN A 341 -5.43 2.88 -11.69
N SER A 342 -5.13 2.31 -10.53
CA SER A 342 -5.97 2.32 -9.33
C SER A 342 -5.36 3.20 -8.25
N ALA A 343 -6.07 3.38 -7.14
CA ALA A 343 -5.56 4.08 -5.96
C ALA A 343 -4.57 3.26 -5.11
N LEU A 344 -4.21 2.04 -5.52
CA LEU A 344 -3.14 1.29 -4.87
C LEU A 344 -1.82 2.05 -4.93
N SER A 345 -0.99 1.91 -3.89
CA SER A 345 0.39 2.40 -3.92
C SER A 345 1.36 1.28 -4.19
N VAL A 346 2.35 1.55 -5.05
CA VAL A 346 3.42 0.61 -5.38
C VAL A 346 4.73 1.25 -4.94
N THR A 347 5.38 0.68 -3.95
CA THR A 347 6.71 1.13 -3.53
C THR A 347 7.75 0.30 -4.28
N THR A 348 8.39 0.93 -5.26
CA THR A 348 9.49 0.36 -6.05
C THR A 348 10.86 0.90 -5.64
N GLU A 349 10.91 1.84 -4.71
CA GLU A 349 12.14 2.41 -4.17
C GLU A 349 11.82 3.11 -2.85
N ARG A 350 12.83 3.24 -1.99
CA ARG A 350 12.82 4.17 -0.88
C ARG A 350 14.06 5.04 -0.99
N VAL A 351 13.93 6.32 -0.65
CA VAL A 351 15.05 7.28 -0.69
C VAL A 351 16.31 6.73 -0.02
N GLY A 352 16.13 5.99 1.08
CA GLY A 352 17.25 5.39 1.79
C GLY A 352 18.03 4.32 1.02
N ASP A 353 17.36 3.56 0.16
CA ASP A 353 17.98 2.44 -0.54
C ASP A 353 19.01 2.88 -1.59
N PHE A 354 19.09 4.17 -1.92
CA PHE A 354 20.07 4.75 -2.86
C PHE A 354 21.48 4.83 -2.27
N PHE A 355 21.61 4.93 -0.94
CA PHE A 355 22.86 5.25 -0.27
C PHE A 355 23.56 4.03 0.34
N GLY A 356 22.84 2.91 0.41
CA GLY A 356 23.39 1.66 0.92
C GLY A 356 24.12 0.83 -0.13
N VAL A 357 24.44 -0.40 0.27
CA VAL A 357 25.00 -1.47 -0.55
C VAL A 357 23.92 -2.00 -1.51
N ASN A 358 23.50 -1.14 -2.45
CA ASN A 358 22.55 -1.45 -3.50
C ASN A 358 23.26 -1.49 -4.86
N PRO A 359 23.33 -2.65 -5.53
CA PRO A 359 24.01 -2.78 -6.80
C PRO A 359 23.25 -2.21 -8.01
N THR A 360 22.00 -1.76 -7.85
CA THR A 360 21.09 -1.52 -8.98
C THR A 360 20.43 -0.14 -9.04
N ALA A 361 20.66 0.74 -8.05
CA ALA A 361 19.90 1.99 -7.91
C ALA A 361 20.19 3.08 -8.98
N ARG A 362 21.21 2.90 -9.82
CA ARG A 362 21.39 3.68 -11.07
C ARG A 362 21.61 2.72 -12.22
N GLY A 363 20.55 2.50 -13.01
CA GLY A 363 20.50 1.51 -14.08
C GLY A 363 21.78 1.39 -14.93
N GLY A 364 22.21 0.14 -15.14
CA GLY A 364 23.12 -0.21 -16.24
C GLY A 364 24.57 -0.49 -15.87
N GLY A 365 24.84 -1.36 -14.90
CA GLY A 365 26.17 -1.92 -14.68
C GLY A 365 26.09 -3.35 -14.18
N ASN A 366 26.86 -4.26 -14.78
CA ASN A 366 26.98 -5.64 -14.31
C ASN A 366 27.29 -5.67 -12.82
N VAL A 367 26.40 -6.33 -12.07
CA VAL A 367 26.57 -6.57 -10.64
C VAL A 367 27.74 -7.54 -10.47
N SER A 368 28.92 -7.04 -10.08
CA SER A 368 29.97 -7.93 -9.60
C SER A 368 29.49 -8.54 -8.28
N LEU A 369 29.48 -9.88 -8.18
CA LEU A 369 29.22 -10.63 -6.95
C LEU A 369 30.08 -10.15 -5.76
N ALA A 370 31.21 -9.48 -6.04
CA ALA A 370 32.11 -8.89 -5.05
C ALA A 370 31.48 -7.83 -4.14
N HIS A 371 30.32 -7.25 -4.49
CA HIS A 371 29.65 -6.24 -3.66
C HIS A 371 28.62 -6.83 -2.68
N MET A 372 28.31 -8.13 -2.77
CA MET A 372 27.44 -8.78 -1.79
C MET A 372 28.17 -9.00 -0.45
N ASP A 373 29.50 -9.09 -0.50
CA ASP A 373 30.40 -9.30 0.62
C ASP A 373 30.57 -8.04 1.50
N GLU A 374 30.09 -6.88 1.02
CA GLU A 374 30.06 -5.62 1.78
C GLU A 374 28.99 -5.62 2.87
N ARG A 375 27.97 -6.49 2.74
CA ARG A 375 26.97 -6.72 3.77
C ARG A 375 27.63 -7.51 4.90
N ALA A 376 27.60 -6.98 6.12
CA ALA A 376 28.22 -7.58 7.31
C ALA A 376 29.75 -7.46 7.39
N LEU A 377 30.35 -6.46 6.72
CA LEU A 377 31.67 -6.01 7.12
C LEU A 377 31.55 -5.35 8.51
N ASN A 378 32.43 -5.74 9.44
CA ASN A 378 32.60 -5.09 10.73
C ASN A 378 31.35 -5.09 11.67
N ASN A 379 30.81 -6.28 11.96
CA ASN A 379 29.71 -6.49 12.93
C ASN A 379 30.12 -6.28 14.41
N THR A 380 30.94 -5.28 14.70
CA THR A 380 31.43 -4.97 16.05
C THR A 380 30.51 -4.04 16.83
N GLY A 381 29.57 -3.36 16.15
CA GLY A 381 28.56 -2.50 16.77
C GLY A 381 27.41 -3.31 17.39
N GLU A 382 26.82 -2.76 18.44
CA GLU A 382 25.66 -3.34 19.13
C GLU A 382 24.36 -3.23 18.31
N GLY A 383 24.29 -2.26 17.39
CA GLY A 383 23.14 -2.03 16.51
C GLY A 383 22.17 -0.99 17.07
N LEU A 384 20.87 -1.30 17.06
CA LEU A 384 19.80 -0.36 17.36
C LEU A 384 18.93 -0.83 18.53
N TYR A 385 18.71 0.07 19.48
CA TYR A 385 17.58 -0.01 20.42
C TYR A 385 16.69 1.23 20.27
N ILE A 386 15.40 1.04 20.45
CA ILE A 386 14.39 2.10 20.45
C ILE A 386 13.60 1.98 21.74
N ASP A 387 13.35 3.11 22.39
CA ASP A 387 12.51 3.22 23.57
C ASP A 387 11.64 4.48 23.52
N ASP A 388 10.61 4.54 24.38
CA ASP A 388 9.75 5.70 24.61
C ASP A 388 9.21 6.38 23.34
N ILE A 389 8.37 5.66 22.58
CA ILE A 389 7.72 6.23 21.41
C ILE A 389 6.52 7.10 21.83
N VAL A 390 6.59 8.39 21.55
CA VAL A 390 5.53 9.36 21.85
C VAL A 390 5.15 10.13 20.58
N ILE A 391 3.85 10.22 20.32
CA ILE A 391 3.28 11.05 19.24
C ILE A 391 2.45 12.15 19.89
N GLY A 392 2.75 13.40 19.55
CA GLY A 392 2.08 14.56 20.13
C GLY A 392 2.17 15.78 19.23
N PHE A 393 1.72 16.92 19.76
CA PHE A 393 1.91 18.21 19.12
C PHE A 393 3.20 18.85 19.61
N ALA A 394 3.91 19.53 18.72
CA ALA A 394 5.04 20.36 19.10
C ALA A 394 4.57 21.53 19.99
N GLU A 395 4.75 21.45 21.30
CA GLU A 395 4.46 22.58 22.19
C GLU A 395 5.60 23.61 22.14
N ARG A 396 5.27 24.90 22.22
CA ARG A 396 6.26 25.98 22.24
C ARG A 396 7.02 25.94 23.57
N GLY A 397 8.34 25.75 23.49
CA GLY A 397 9.23 25.80 24.67
C GLY A 397 9.69 24.44 25.18
N GLU A 398 9.27 23.33 24.55
CA GLU A 398 9.85 22.03 24.81
C GLU A 398 11.22 21.94 24.12
N MET A 399 12.26 22.28 24.87
CA MET A 399 13.64 22.13 24.46
C MET A 399 14.29 21.22 25.49
N VAL A 400 14.48 19.95 25.13
CA VAL A 400 15.17 18.99 25.99
C VAL A 400 16.66 19.30 25.91
N PHE A 401 17.13 20.13 26.84
CA PHE A 401 18.55 20.23 27.14
C PHE A 401 18.84 19.35 28.34
N SER A 402 19.83 18.46 28.23
CA SER A 402 20.29 17.63 29.35
C SER A 402 19.19 16.74 29.94
N SER A 403 18.43 16.05 29.10
CA SER A 403 17.86 14.77 29.53
C SER A 403 19.05 13.92 29.99
N THR A 404 19.22 13.77 31.31
CA THR A 404 20.14 12.78 31.86
C THR A 404 19.72 11.45 31.26
N ALA A 405 20.58 10.85 30.45
CA ALA A 405 20.40 9.48 30.01
C ALA A 405 20.03 8.67 31.25
N ASP A 406 18.89 7.97 31.19
CA ASP A 406 18.57 7.02 32.22
C ASP A 406 19.56 5.85 32.10
N ASN A 407 20.70 6.02 32.75
CA ASN A 407 21.73 4.99 32.86
C ASN A 407 21.28 3.89 33.84
N SER A 408 20.11 4.04 34.48
CA SER A 408 19.50 3.03 35.33
C SER A 408 18.54 2.13 34.56
N PHE A 409 18.94 1.75 33.34
CA PHE A 409 18.49 0.49 32.81
C PHE A 409 19.04 -0.61 33.71
N ALA A 410 18.17 -1.21 34.53
CA ALA A 410 18.42 -2.56 34.98
C ALA A 410 18.54 -3.38 33.69
N ALA A 411 19.75 -3.91 33.41
CA ALA A 411 19.91 -4.93 32.38
C ALA A 411 18.72 -5.87 32.50
N ASN A 412 17.92 -5.98 31.43
CA ASN A 412 16.72 -6.78 31.41
C ASN A 412 17.07 -8.08 32.13
N LEU A 413 16.48 -8.29 33.32
CA LEU A 413 16.86 -9.35 34.25
C LEU A 413 17.09 -10.58 33.40
N GLN A 414 18.36 -10.98 33.31
CA GLN A 414 18.88 -11.99 32.40
C GLN A 414 17.75 -12.78 31.77
N TYR A 415 17.55 -12.62 30.45
CA TYR A 415 16.77 -13.53 29.62
C TYR A 415 16.79 -14.92 30.27
N ALA A 416 15.76 -15.20 31.08
CA ALA A 416 15.76 -16.39 31.90
C ALA A 416 15.44 -17.45 30.86
N LYS A 417 16.49 -18.12 30.38
CA LYS A 417 16.46 -19.12 29.30
C LYS A 417 15.44 -20.24 29.54
N THR A 418 14.80 -20.25 30.71
CA THR A 418 13.83 -21.22 31.20
C THR A 418 12.38 -20.72 31.27
N LEU A 419 12.06 -19.44 31.01
CA LEU A 419 10.70 -18.90 31.27
C LEU A 419 9.87 -18.54 30.04
N TYR A 420 10.48 -18.42 28.87
CA TYR A 420 9.74 -18.36 27.61
C TYR A 420 10.33 -19.37 26.64
N ASP A 421 9.53 -20.38 26.32
CA ASP A 421 9.81 -21.45 25.36
C ASP A 421 9.72 -20.88 23.93
N ILE A 422 10.44 -19.78 23.68
CA ILE A 422 10.60 -19.20 22.34
C ILE A 422 11.76 -19.95 21.72
N ASN A 423 11.46 -20.88 20.82
CA ASN A 423 12.48 -21.56 20.03
C ASN A 423 13.34 -20.51 19.31
N GLN A 424 14.55 -20.32 19.80
CA GLN A 424 15.59 -19.57 19.13
C GLN A 424 15.90 -20.33 17.83
N ILE A 425 15.45 -19.79 16.69
CA ILE A 425 15.74 -20.38 15.38
C ILE A 425 17.21 -20.06 15.08
N GLU A 426 18.12 -20.91 15.55
CA GLU A 426 19.58 -20.79 15.37
C GLU A 426 20.06 -21.16 13.95
N LYS A 427 19.15 -21.56 13.05
CA LYS A 427 19.45 -21.78 11.64
C LYS A 427 18.32 -21.27 10.77
N GLY A 428 18.56 -20.16 10.08
CA GLY A 428 17.74 -19.78 8.94
C GLY A 428 17.80 -20.87 7.89
N ASN A 429 16.65 -21.39 7.48
CA ASN A 429 16.57 -22.14 6.23
C ASN A 429 16.75 -21.11 5.11
N TYR A 430 17.91 -21.16 4.45
CA TYR A 430 18.11 -20.54 3.14
C TYR A 430 17.26 -21.24 2.09
#